data_AF-A0A9Q0K8Y8-F1
#
_entry.id   AF-A0A9Q0K8Y8-F1
#
_cell.length_a   1.000
_cell.length_b   1.000
_cell.length_c   1.000
_cell.angle_alpha   90.00
_cell.angle_beta   90.00
_cell.angle_gamma   90.00
#
_symmetry.space_group_name_H-M   'P 1'
#
loop_
_entity.id
_entity.type
_entity.pdbx_description
1 polymer ?
#
loop_
_entity_poly.entity_id
_entity_poly.type
_entity_poly.pdbx_seq_one_letter_code
_entity_poly.pdbx_strand_id
1 'polypeptide(L)'
;MLDINLFRENKGFNPERIRESRRRRFASLEIVDEIIRYDEEWRKLNMSSSSCSCPSTITTIELPTLKLWAGEDAAEMIKNTKAKKQLIAEKEDEVQEVRAALISRLEMVGNLVHDSVPIGDDKPIMCCDMIRRFQAAKAASISSVTDGGRSIRSASSSAFQHSWLSVCRRLVIQIYAFLKMSYVLHSGSFNYNFV
;
A
#
# COMPACT_ATOMS: atom_id res chain seq x y z
N MET A 1 -3.89 -1.08 1.30
CA MET A 1 -4.10 -1.74 2.61
C MET A 1 -5.60 -1.94 2.79
N LEU A 2 -6.04 -3.11 3.24
CA LEU A 2 -7.44 -3.33 3.58
C LEU A 2 -7.86 -2.48 4.78
N ASP A 3 -9.14 -2.11 4.85
CA ASP A 3 -9.67 -1.39 6.00
C ASP A 3 -9.71 -2.31 7.24
N ILE A 4 -9.19 -1.81 8.35
CA ILE A 4 -9.19 -2.48 9.65
C ILE A 4 -10.61 -2.74 10.17
N ASN A 5 -11.58 -1.92 9.79
CA ASN A 5 -12.97 -2.09 10.24
C ASN A 5 -13.56 -3.43 9.78
N LEU A 6 -13.08 -4.00 8.67
CA LEU A 6 -13.55 -5.28 8.14
C LEU A 6 -13.24 -6.46 9.07
N PHE A 7 -12.26 -6.31 9.96
CA PHE A 7 -11.88 -7.34 10.93
C PHE A 7 -12.69 -7.24 12.23
N ARG A 8 -13.51 -6.20 12.40
CA ARG A 8 -14.23 -5.92 13.65
C ARG A 8 -15.68 -6.38 13.58
N GLU A 9 -15.97 -7.49 14.24
CA GLU A 9 -17.33 -8.04 14.38
C GLU A 9 -18.28 -7.06 15.07
N ASN A 10 -17.78 -6.32 16.07
CA ASN A 10 -18.56 -5.33 16.84
C ASN A 10 -19.17 -4.21 15.98
N LYS A 11 -18.64 -3.97 14.77
CA LYS A 11 -19.15 -2.97 13.83
C LYS A 11 -20.08 -3.55 12.76
N GLY A 12 -20.43 -4.84 12.85
CA GLY A 12 -21.31 -5.55 11.91
C GLY A 12 -20.59 -6.09 10.67
N PHE A 13 -19.26 -6.20 10.69
CA PHE A 13 -18.49 -6.81 9.60
C PHE A 13 -18.13 -8.26 9.90
N ASN A 14 -18.03 -9.09 8.86
CA ASN A 14 -17.76 -10.51 8.97
C ASN A 14 -16.30 -10.85 8.59
N PRO A 15 -15.42 -11.21 9.55
CA PRO A 15 -14.04 -11.60 9.27
C PRO A 15 -13.94 -12.89 8.44
N GLU A 16 -15.00 -13.71 8.43
CA GLU A 16 -15.11 -14.90 7.58
C GLU A 16 -14.95 -14.60 6.10
N ARG A 17 -15.39 -13.43 5.63
CA ARG A 17 -15.20 -13.04 4.22
C ARG A 17 -13.72 -12.89 3.86
N ILE A 18 -12.91 -12.43 4.81
CA ILE A 18 -11.47 -12.29 4.64
C ILE A 18 -10.81 -13.67 4.68
N ARG A 19 -11.24 -14.55 5.59
CA ARG A 19 -10.77 -15.95 5.65
C ARG A 19 -11.05 -16.68 4.33
N GLU A 20 -12.26 -16.57 3.80
CA GLU A 20 -12.62 -17.15 2.51
C GLU A 20 -11.80 -16.57 1.36
N SER A 21 -11.61 -15.25 1.32
CA SER A 21 -10.77 -14.61 0.31
C SER A 21 -9.31 -15.07 0.36
N ARG A 22 -8.80 -15.49 1.53
CA ARG A 22 -7.46 -16.07 1.67
C ARG A 22 -7.42 -17.53 1.26
N ARG A 23 -8.48 -18.31 1.54
CA ARG A 23 -8.63 -19.69 1.04
C ARG A 23 -8.60 -19.74 -0.49
N ARG A 24 -9.31 -18.81 -1.15
CA ARG A 24 -9.31 -18.68 -2.62
C ARG A 24 -7.92 -18.41 -3.23
N ARG A 25 -6.98 -17.91 -2.42
CA ARG A 25 -5.58 -17.64 -2.82
C ARG A 25 -4.58 -18.66 -2.27
N PHE A 26 -5.05 -19.68 -1.56
CA PHE A 26 -4.20 -20.67 -0.87
C PHE A 26 -3.21 -20.03 0.12
N ALA A 27 -3.61 -18.89 0.71
CA ALA A 27 -2.83 -18.20 1.74
C ALA A 27 -3.20 -18.69 3.15
N SER A 28 -2.26 -18.62 4.09
CA SER A 28 -2.49 -19.00 5.49
C SER A 28 -3.60 -18.16 6.14
N LEU A 29 -4.45 -18.79 6.96
CA LEU A 29 -5.55 -18.11 7.68
C LEU A 29 -5.11 -17.51 9.00
N GLU A 30 -4.04 -18.03 9.60
CA GLU A 30 -3.51 -17.66 10.92
C GLU A 30 -3.23 -16.16 11.06
N ILE A 31 -2.73 -15.52 9.99
CA ILE A 31 -2.45 -14.08 10.00
C ILE A 31 -3.72 -13.24 10.23
N VAL A 32 -4.91 -13.72 9.82
CA VAL A 32 -6.18 -13.01 10.09
C VAL A 32 -6.47 -13.03 11.59
N ASP A 33 -6.26 -14.16 12.25
CA ASP A 33 -6.51 -14.33 13.67
C ASP A 33 -5.51 -13.53 14.51
N GLU A 34 -4.24 -13.49 14.08
CA GLU A 34 -3.24 -12.60 14.67
C GLU A 34 -3.67 -11.13 14.60
N ILE A 35 -4.15 -10.65 13.46
CA ILE A 35 -4.60 -9.26 13.29
C ILE A 35 -5.74 -8.93 14.26
N ILE A 36 -6.70 -9.84 14.44
CA ILE A 36 -7.81 -9.67 15.38
C ILE A 36 -7.27 -9.54 16.81
N ARG A 37 -6.35 -10.43 17.21
CA ARG A 37 -5.70 -10.38 18.54
C ARG A 37 -4.98 -9.06 18.78
N TYR A 38 -4.13 -8.63 17.83
CA TYR A 38 -3.40 -7.37 17.94
C TYR A 38 -4.33 -6.14 17.93
N ASP A 39 -5.44 -6.15 17.20
CA ASP A 39 -6.43 -5.06 17.23
C ASP A 39 -7.13 -4.97 18.59
N GLU A 40 -7.44 -6.10 19.22
CA GLU A 40 -8.01 -6.13 20.57
C GLU A 40 -7.03 -5.62 21.63
N GLU A 41 -5.77 -6.06 21.58
CA GLU A 41 -4.70 -5.59 22.46
C GLU A 41 -4.50 -4.08 22.29
N TRP A 42 -4.40 -3.61 21.05
CA TRP A 42 -4.28 -2.18 20.75
C TRP A 42 -5.47 -1.38 21.29
N ARG A 43 -6.71 -1.88 21.15
CA ARG A 43 -7.90 -1.22 21.71
C ARG A 43 -7.87 -1.14 23.23
N LYS A 44 -7.48 -2.22 23.91
CA LYS A 44 -7.36 -2.24 25.38
C LYS A 44 -6.30 -1.25 25.86
N LEU A 45 -5.12 -1.27 25.24
CA LEU A 45 -4.03 -0.36 25.56
C LEU A 45 -4.40 1.10 25.27
N ASN A 46 -5.00 1.37 24.10
CA ASN A 46 -5.42 2.72 23.73
C ASN A 46 -6.50 3.26 24.69
N MET A 47 -7.48 2.44 25.08
CA MET A 47 -8.45 2.83 26.12
C MET A 47 -7.76 3.12 27.45
N SER A 48 -6.83 2.26 27.88
CA SER A 48 -6.09 2.48 29.13
C SER A 48 -5.27 3.78 29.09
N SER A 49 -4.57 4.06 27.99
CA SER A 49 -3.79 5.30 27.81
C SER A 49 -4.68 6.55 27.84
N SER A 50 -5.83 6.51 27.14
CA SER A 50 -6.79 7.61 27.12
C SER A 50 -7.37 7.90 28.51
N SER A 51 -7.63 6.85 29.30
CA SER A 51 -8.13 6.98 30.67
C SER A 51 -7.11 7.63 31.62
N CYS A 52 -5.81 7.42 31.38
CA CYS A 52 -4.73 8.05 32.15
C CYS A 52 -4.46 9.50 31.70
N SER A 53 -4.64 9.81 30.42
CA SER A 53 -4.39 11.14 29.86
C SER A 53 -5.41 12.21 30.31
N CYS A 54 -6.70 11.87 30.34
CA CYS A 54 -7.77 12.78 30.79
C CYS A 54 -7.51 13.41 32.19
N PRO A 55 -7.29 12.65 33.27
CA PRO A 55 -7.04 13.21 34.60
C PRO A 55 -5.72 13.98 34.68
N SER A 56 -4.71 13.62 33.88
CA SER A 56 -3.43 14.35 33.84
C SER A 56 -3.55 15.75 33.23
N THR A 57 -4.46 15.92 32.26
CA THR A 57 -4.74 17.20 31.62
C THR A 57 -5.49 18.13 32.57
N ILE A 58 -6.51 17.60 33.25
CA ILE A 58 -7.29 18.33 34.27
C ILE A 58 -6.36 18.80 35.40
N THR A 59 -5.55 17.89 35.96
CA THR A 59 -4.60 18.24 37.03
C THR A 59 -3.54 19.26 36.58
N THR A 60 -3.13 19.26 35.31
CA THR A 60 -2.21 20.28 34.78
C THR A 60 -2.85 21.68 34.74
N ILE A 61 -4.16 21.77 34.52
CA ILE A 61 -4.91 23.04 34.53
C ILE A 61 -5.12 23.56 35.97
N GLU A 62 -5.28 22.66 36.94
CA GLU A 62 -5.48 22.99 38.36
C GLU A 62 -4.16 23.30 39.11
N LEU A 63 -3.02 22.88 38.57
CA LEU A 63 -1.71 23.12 39.20
C LEU A 63 -1.33 24.61 39.36
N PRO A 64 -1.51 25.50 38.37
CA PRO A 64 -1.19 26.93 38.49
C PRO A 64 -2.03 27.64 39.56
N THR A 65 -3.31 27.29 39.68
CA THR A 65 -4.16 27.83 40.75
C THR A 65 -3.67 27.34 42.09
N LEU A 66 -3.50 26.04 42.31
CA LEU A 66 -3.02 25.51 43.59
C LEU A 66 -1.68 26.11 44.05
N LYS A 67 -0.73 26.36 43.12
CA LYS A 67 0.55 27.04 43.42
C LYS A 67 0.40 28.46 43.97
N LEU A 68 -0.69 29.16 43.64
CA LEU A 68 -0.96 30.52 44.11
C LEU A 68 -1.58 30.55 45.51
N TRP A 69 -2.35 29.52 45.89
CA TRP A 69 -3.18 29.53 47.11
C TRP A 69 -2.71 28.54 48.20
N ALA A 70 -2.02 27.45 47.86
CA ALA A 70 -1.56 26.42 48.79
C ALA A 70 -0.15 25.93 48.40
N GLY A 71 0.89 26.50 49.02
CA GLY A 71 2.29 26.27 48.64
C GLY A 71 2.80 24.84 48.87
N GLU A 72 2.29 24.12 49.88
CA GLU A 72 2.77 22.78 50.26
C GLU A 72 2.10 21.65 49.45
N ASP A 73 0.78 21.71 49.25
CA ASP A 73 0.04 20.75 48.40
C ASP A 73 0.48 20.79 46.93
N ALA A 74 0.95 21.95 46.48
CA ALA A 74 1.47 22.13 45.14
C ALA A 74 2.73 21.28 44.88
N ALA A 75 3.61 21.11 45.86
CA ALA A 75 4.87 20.38 45.68
C ALA A 75 4.65 18.88 45.47
N GLU A 76 3.72 18.27 46.19
CA GLU A 76 3.37 16.85 46.04
C GLU A 76 2.65 16.58 44.72
N MET A 77 1.71 17.45 44.34
CA MET A 77 0.99 17.35 43.07
C MET A 77 1.92 17.47 41.85
N ILE A 78 2.99 18.27 41.94
CA ILE A 78 4.02 18.37 40.88
C ILE A 78 4.77 17.04 40.72
N LYS A 79 5.14 16.37 41.83
CA LYS A 79 5.80 15.05 41.78
C LYS A 79 4.87 14.01 41.16
N ASN A 80 3.62 13.96 41.59
CA ASN A 80 2.61 13.04 41.07
C ASN A 80 2.31 13.27 39.58
N THR A 81 2.29 14.53 39.14
CA THR A 81 2.09 14.86 37.71
C THR A 81 3.29 14.45 36.87
N LYS A 82 4.52 14.63 37.37
CA LYS A 82 5.73 14.16 36.67
C LYS A 82 5.74 12.64 36.53
N ALA A 83 5.43 11.90 37.60
CA ALA A 83 5.33 10.44 37.56
C ALA A 83 4.24 9.96 36.59
N LYS A 84 3.05 10.59 36.60
CA LYS A 84 1.96 10.28 35.64
C LYS A 84 2.37 10.53 34.20
N LYS A 85 3.09 11.62 33.91
CA LYS A 85 3.60 11.91 32.55
C LYS A 85 4.59 10.86 32.06
N GLN A 86 5.44 10.33 32.95
CA GLN A 86 6.36 9.24 32.60
C GLN A 86 5.59 7.96 32.27
N LEU A 87 4.62 7.57 33.11
CA LEU A 87 3.78 6.40 32.85
C LEU A 87 2.94 6.54 31.57
N ILE A 88 2.47 7.74 31.25
CA ILE A 88 1.75 8.01 30.00
C ILE A 88 2.69 7.82 28.80
N ALA A 89 3.91 8.36 28.85
CA ALA A 89 4.88 8.18 27.77
C ALA A 89 5.20 6.70 27.54
N GLU A 90 5.46 5.93 28.60
CA GLU A 90 5.69 4.47 28.50
C GLU A 90 4.49 3.74 27.87
N LYS A 91 3.25 4.09 28.28
CA LYS A 91 2.04 3.49 27.71
C LYS A 91 1.79 3.89 26.25
N GLU A 92 2.15 5.12 25.88
CA GLU A 92 2.05 5.60 24.49
C GLU A 92 3.06 4.87 23.59
N ASP A 93 4.27 4.62 24.07
CA ASP A 93 5.28 3.84 23.35
C ASP A 93 4.82 2.39 23.15
N GLU A 94 4.30 1.73 24.19
CA GLU A 94 3.67 0.40 24.08
C GLU A 94 2.54 0.39 23.02
N VAL A 95 1.66 1.40 23.04
CA VAL A 95 0.56 1.52 22.05
C VAL A 95 1.10 1.68 20.63
N GLN A 96 2.18 2.45 20.44
CA GLN A 96 2.81 2.65 19.14
C GLN A 96 3.45 1.36 18.61
N GLU A 97 4.14 0.60 19.46
CA GLU A 97 4.75 -0.68 19.09
C GLU A 97 3.69 -1.70 18.64
N VAL A 98 2.60 -1.86 19.43
CA VAL A 98 1.50 -2.76 19.06
C VAL A 98 0.84 -2.31 17.75
N ARG A 99 0.68 -1.00 17.55
CA ARG A 99 0.13 -0.46 16.30
C ARG A 99 1.03 -0.72 15.09
N ALA A 100 2.34 -0.57 15.23
CA ALA A 100 3.30 -0.87 14.16
C ALA A 100 3.30 -2.37 13.81
N ALA A 101 3.24 -3.23 14.83
CA ALA A 101 3.12 -4.68 14.68
C ALA A 101 1.82 -5.09 13.96
N LEU A 102 0.72 -4.38 14.22
CA LEU A 102 -0.56 -4.56 13.54
C LEU A 102 -0.50 -4.10 12.07
N ILE A 103 0.04 -2.92 11.80
CA ILE A 103 0.16 -2.37 10.43
C ILE A 103 1.00 -3.31 9.55
N SER A 104 2.13 -3.78 10.06
CA SER A 104 3.01 -4.73 9.35
C SER A 104 2.25 -6.00 8.95
N ARG A 105 1.34 -6.50 9.80
CA ARG A 105 0.51 -7.67 9.50
C ARG A 105 -0.59 -7.37 8.49
N LEU A 106 -1.21 -6.20 8.59
CA LEU A 106 -2.22 -5.75 7.64
C LEU A 106 -1.65 -5.53 6.24
N GLU A 107 -0.39 -5.11 6.12
CA GLU A 107 0.31 -4.97 4.83
C GLU A 107 0.50 -6.33 4.13
N MET A 108 0.67 -7.41 4.89
CA MET A 108 0.72 -8.77 4.33
C MET A 108 -0.62 -9.21 3.73
N VAL A 109 -1.74 -8.57 4.10
CA VAL A 109 -3.08 -8.94 3.61
C VAL A 109 -3.42 -8.15 2.34
N GLY A 110 -3.50 -8.87 1.22
CA GLY A 110 -3.96 -8.31 -0.06
C GLY A 110 -5.46 -7.99 -0.09
N ASN A 111 -5.92 -7.31 -1.15
CA ASN A 111 -7.33 -6.91 -1.31
C ASN A 111 -8.32 -8.09 -1.27
N LEU A 112 -9.62 -7.87 -1.05
CA LEU A 112 -10.62 -8.94 -1.16
C LEU A 112 -10.78 -9.44 -2.61
N VAL A 113 -10.98 -10.74 -2.77
CA VAL A 113 -11.24 -11.37 -4.07
C VAL A 113 -12.72 -11.19 -4.43
N HIS A 114 -12.99 -10.72 -5.65
CA HIS A 114 -14.36 -10.62 -6.19
C HIS A 114 -14.88 -12.01 -6.62
N ASP A 115 -16.19 -12.24 -6.56
CA ASP A 115 -16.80 -13.54 -6.85
C ASP A 115 -16.67 -13.99 -8.32
N SER A 116 -16.42 -13.05 -9.23
CA SER A 116 -16.15 -13.35 -10.64
C SER A 116 -14.77 -13.95 -10.91
N VAL A 117 -13.86 -13.95 -9.92
CA VAL A 117 -12.49 -14.44 -10.11
C VAL A 117 -12.49 -15.97 -10.00
N PRO A 118 -12.12 -16.69 -11.07
CA PRO A 118 -12.02 -18.14 -11.01
C PRO A 118 -10.89 -18.56 -10.08
N ILE A 119 -11.18 -19.53 -9.21
CA ILE A 119 -10.20 -20.13 -8.28
C ILE A 119 -9.47 -21.23 -9.07
N GLY A 120 -8.15 -21.15 -9.15
CA GLY A 120 -7.35 -22.13 -9.90
C GLY A 120 -5.95 -22.31 -9.31
N ASP A 121 -5.58 -23.57 -9.10
CA ASP A 121 -4.28 -24.03 -8.62
C ASP A 121 -3.26 -24.05 -9.77
N ASP A 122 -2.70 -22.91 -10.18
CA ASP A 122 -1.54 -22.85 -11.10
C ASP A 122 -1.78 -23.10 -12.59
N LYS A 123 -3.03 -23.28 -13.05
CA LYS A 123 -3.31 -23.30 -14.50
C LYS A 123 -3.46 -21.87 -15.03
N PRO A 124 -2.66 -21.45 -16.03
CA PRO A 124 -2.79 -20.12 -16.61
C PRO A 124 -4.19 -19.94 -17.20
N ILE A 125 -4.99 -19.09 -16.55
CA ILE A 125 -6.26 -18.60 -17.07
C ILE A 125 -5.99 -17.98 -18.46
N MET A 126 -6.88 -18.23 -19.43
CA MET A 126 -6.72 -17.96 -20.88
C MET A 126 -6.02 -16.64 -21.28
N CYS A 127 -6.04 -15.59 -20.46
CA CYS A 127 -5.24 -14.38 -20.67
C CYS A 127 -3.73 -14.64 -20.78
N CYS A 128 -3.17 -15.62 -20.05
CA CYS A 128 -1.76 -15.97 -20.21
C CYS A 128 -1.46 -16.61 -21.57
N ASP A 129 -2.44 -17.28 -22.17
CA ASP A 129 -2.34 -17.86 -23.50
C ASP A 129 -2.36 -16.76 -24.57
N MET A 130 -3.20 -15.74 -24.38
CA MET A 130 -3.19 -14.54 -25.23
C MET A 130 -1.89 -13.74 -25.08
N ILE A 131 -1.37 -13.59 -23.87
CA ILE A 131 -0.08 -12.94 -23.58
C ILE A 131 1.08 -13.75 -24.15
N ARG A 132 1.09 -15.08 -24.01
CA ARG A 132 2.10 -15.97 -24.62
C ARG A 132 2.06 -15.88 -26.14
N ARG A 133 0.88 -15.88 -26.75
CA ARG A 133 0.72 -15.70 -28.20
C ARG A 133 1.25 -14.32 -28.64
N PHE A 134 0.97 -13.28 -27.87
CA PHE A 134 1.48 -11.94 -28.16
C PHE A 134 3.00 -11.83 -28.00
N GLN A 135 3.58 -12.44 -26.96
CA GLN A 135 5.02 -12.52 -26.75
C GLN A 135 5.72 -13.37 -27.80
N ALA A 136 5.13 -14.50 -28.20
CA ALA A 136 5.64 -15.34 -29.30
C ALA A 136 5.59 -14.62 -30.64
N ALA A 137 4.49 -13.91 -30.95
CA ALA A 137 4.38 -13.07 -32.13
C ALA A 137 5.41 -11.92 -32.13
N LYS A 138 5.68 -11.33 -30.96
CA LYS A 138 6.73 -10.31 -30.78
C LYS A 138 8.14 -10.88 -30.97
N ALA A 139 8.41 -12.08 -30.47
CA ALA A 139 9.70 -12.76 -30.69
C ALA A 139 9.90 -13.12 -32.16
N ALA A 140 8.84 -13.59 -32.84
CA ALA A 140 8.85 -13.88 -34.26
C ALA A 140 9.08 -12.61 -35.09
N SER A 141 8.44 -11.48 -34.75
CA SER A 141 8.66 -10.22 -35.45
C SER A 141 10.06 -9.63 -35.24
N ILE A 142 10.66 -9.82 -34.05
CA ILE A 142 12.06 -9.47 -33.80
C ILE A 142 13.00 -10.32 -34.66
N SER A 143 12.69 -11.61 -34.87
CA SER A 143 13.48 -12.46 -35.76
C SER A 143 13.32 -12.10 -37.24
N SER A 144 12.15 -11.64 -37.69
CA SER A 144 11.95 -11.17 -39.08
C SER A 144 12.57 -9.79 -39.34
N VAL A 145 12.87 -9.01 -38.29
CA VAL A 145 13.68 -7.77 -38.41
C VAL A 145 15.17 -8.09 -38.61
N THR A 146 15.59 -9.35 -38.44
CA THR A 146 16.92 -9.83 -38.84
C THR A 146 16.97 -10.33 -40.29
N ASP A 147 16.20 -9.73 -41.19
CA ASP A 147 16.36 -9.99 -42.62
C ASP A 147 17.48 -9.09 -43.19
N GLY A 148 18.59 -9.71 -43.58
CA GLY A 148 19.84 -9.06 -43.94
C GLY A 148 21.11 -9.61 -43.27
N GLY A 149 21.03 -10.73 -42.56
CA GLY A 149 22.21 -11.56 -42.26
C GLY A 149 23.22 -10.98 -41.25
N ARG A 150 22.80 -10.19 -40.26
CA ARG A 150 23.67 -9.81 -39.13
C ARG A 150 23.07 -10.22 -37.79
N SER A 151 23.45 -11.42 -37.36
CA SER A 151 23.26 -11.88 -35.98
C SER A 151 24.15 -11.05 -35.05
N ILE A 152 23.56 -10.24 -34.18
CA ILE A 152 24.30 -9.62 -33.07
C ILE A 152 24.31 -10.61 -31.89
N ARG A 153 25.13 -11.66 -32.01
CA ARG A 153 25.62 -12.39 -30.83
C ARG A 153 26.75 -11.56 -30.22
N SER A 154 26.52 -11.09 -28.99
CA SER A 154 27.50 -10.63 -27.99
C SER A 154 28.88 -10.20 -28.54
N ALA A 155 29.03 -8.94 -28.91
CA ALA A 155 30.34 -8.32 -29.12
C ALA A 155 30.43 -7.01 -28.34
N SER A 156 31.29 -7.01 -27.33
CA SER A 156 31.99 -5.89 -26.66
C SER A 156 31.40 -4.46 -26.77
N SER A 157 31.09 -3.93 -25.58
CA SER A 157 30.66 -2.58 -25.13
C SER A 157 30.85 -1.34 -26.04
N SER A 158 31.82 -1.24 -26.93
CA SER A 158 32.07 -0.01 -27.71
C SER A 158 31.28 0.10 -29.02
N ALA A 159 30.88 -1.01 -29.66
CA ALA A 159 30.09 -0.99 -30.90
C ALA A 159 28.59 -0.70 -30.65
N PHE A 160 28.14 -0.80 -29.40
CA PHE A 160 26.74 -0.64 -29.01
C PHE A 160 26.29 0.83 -29.12
N GLN A 161 27.13 1.81 -28.76
CA GLN A 161 26.73 3.22 -28.73
C GLN A 161 26.36 3.77 -30.12
N HIS A 162 27.10 3.43 -31.17
CA HIS A 162 26.81 3.94 -32.51
C HIS A 162 25.62 3.23 -33.19
N SER A 163 25.41 1.94 -32.94
CA SER A 163 24.27 1.20 -33.50
C SER A 163 22.97 1.49 -32.75
N TRP A 164 23.02 1.70 -31.42
CA TRP A 164 21.85 2.11 -30.64
C TRP A 164 21.34 3.49 -31.07
N LEU A 165 22.21 4.45 -31.32
CA LEU A 165 21.80 5.78 -31.78
C LEU A 165 21.02 5.73 -33.09
N SER A 166 21.39 4.86 -34.04
CA SER A 166 20.66 4.72 -35.31
C SER A 166 19.30 4.01 -35.15
N VAL A 167 19.22 3.00 -34.29
CA VAL A 167 17.97 2.28 -33.99
C VAL A 167 17.02 3.16 -33.18
N CYS A 168 17.53 3.88 -32.17
CA CYS A 168 16.79 4.88 -31.41
C CYS A 168 16.27 6.01 -32.32
N ARG A 169 17.04 6.47 -33.31
CA ARG A 169 16.58 7.52 -34.24
C ARG A 169 15.44 7.06 -35.13
N ARG A 170 15.47 5.81 -35.63
CA ARG A 170 14.34 5.22 -36.39
C ARG A 170 13.11 4.95 -35.53
N LEU A 171 13.29 4.45 -34.31
CA LEU A 171 12.19 4.25 -33.36
C LEU A 171 11.56 5.56 -32.91
N VAL A 172 12.35 6.60 -32.64
CA VAL A 172 11.83 7.93 -32.28
C VAL A 172 11.01 8.52 -33.43
N ILE A 173 11.46 8.39 -34.69
CA ILE A 173 10.68 8.86 -35.85
C ILE A 173 9.37 8.08 -36.01
N GLN A 174 9.39 6.75 -35.83
CA GLN A 174 8.15 5.95 -35.90
C GLN A 174 7.19 6.26 -34.74
N ILE A 175 7.70 6.44 -33.52
CA ILE A 175 6.89 6.81 -32.36
C ILE A 175 6.31 8.23 -32.54
N TYR A 176 7.08 9.17 -33.07
CA TYR A 176 6.59 10.52 -33.38
C TYR A 176 5.55 10.51 -34.50
N ALA A 177 5.73 9.69 -35.54
CA ALA A 177 4.74 9.53 -36.61
C ALA A 177 3.44 8.92 -36.08
N PHE A 178 3.53 7.95 -35.17
CA PHE A 178 2.36 7.33 -34.54
C PHE A 178 1.63 8.31 -33.60
N LEU A 179 2.36 9.04 -32.77
CA LEU A 179 1.80 10.09 -31.92
C LEU A 179 1.17 11.22 -32.73
N LYS A 180 1.79 11.64 -33.84
CA LYS A 180 1.25 12.68 -34.73
C LYS A 180 -0.01 12.21 -35.47
N MET A 181 -0.08 10.94 -35.86
CA MET A 181 -1.29 10.34 -36.43
C MET A 181 -2.42 10.22 -35.40
N SER A 182 -2.12 9.84 -34.16
CA SER A 182 -3.11 9.85 -33.07
C SER A 182 -3.61 11.26 -32.73
N TYR A 183 -2.73 12.27 -32.75
CA TYR A 183 -3.12 13.66 -32.50
C TYR A 183 -4.04 14.21 -33.61
N VAL A 184 -3.80 13.87 -34.87
CA VAL A 184 -4.65 14.26 -36.02
C VAL A 184 -6.01 13.58 -35.97
N LEU A 185 -6.11 12.34 -35.49
CA LEU A 185 -7.39 11.64 -35.32
C LEU A 185 -8.21 12.17 -34.13
N HIS A 186 -7.58 12.71 -33.08
CA HIS A 186 -8.27 13.29 -31.92
C HIS A 186 -8.62 14.78 -32.07
N SER A 187 -8.05 15.49 -33.05
CA SER A 187 -8.33 16.92 -33.32
C SER A 187 -9.25 17.16 -34.52
N GLY A 188 -9.79 16.10 -35.13
CA GLY A 188 -10.70 16.14 -36.28
C GLY A 188 -12.20 16.30 -35.98
N SER A 189 -12.59 16.64 -34.75
CA SER A 189 -14.01 16.83 -34.37
C SER A 189 -14.21 18.03 -33.44
N PHE A 190 -13.96 19.25 -33.92
CA PHE A 190 -14.56 20.46 -33.34
C PHE A 190 -14.77 21.51 -34.44
N ASN A 191 -15.84 21.34 -35.22
CA ASN A 191 -16.42 22.40 -36.04
C ASN A 191 -17.23 23.32 -35.10
N TYR A 192 -16.65 24.46 -34.71
CA TYR A 192 -17.45 25.63 -34.31
C TYR A 192 -17.61 26.52 -35.54
N ASN A 193 -18.80 26.48 -36.13
CA ASN A 193 -19.25 27.49 -37.07
C ASN A 193 -19.45 28.80 -36.30
N PHE A 194 -18.79 29.86 -36.76
CA PHE A 194 -19.05 31.24 -36.36
C PHE A 194 -19.71 31.94 -37.54
N VAL A 195 -21.04 32.04 -37.50
CA VAL A 195 -21.87 33.09 -38.13
C VAL A 195 -23.02 33.36 -37.18
#